data_AF-A0A954H7A6-F1
#
_entry.id   AF-A0A954H7A6-F1
#
_cell.length_a   1.000
_cell.length_b   1.000
_cell.length_c   1.000
_cell.angle_alpha   90.00
_cell.angle_beta   90.00
_cell.angle_gamma   90.00
#
_symmetry.space_group_name_H-M   'P 1'
#
loop_
_entity.id
_entity.type
_entity.pdbx_description
1 polymer ?
#
loop_
_entity_poly.entity_id
_entity_poly.type
_entity_poly.pdbx_seq_one_letter_code
_entity_poly.pdbx_strand_id
1 'polypeptide(L)'
;MSKTFPTYTFHCPHCQTQLRVRERRFVNREIQCPACETELLVRLNKAYQIEVEERGTAQSEDVEAELTEKKPLNLNPVYWGVTCLLLALISYVYIVRPQLGEEPVTDHVADQVDESPVPDPVEQQLPTIETAENNSGKTAVEPGVEIEAKREPVQAPRPAWVPRGLPPTLAERPAPEPIPIPEKWEALMQVKLTRYEVPGLERSKVVEELEMLAGTTFIYQDEDARARLEMEPTEVTLDLQATGFAEMLAKTLEPVGLTFKLTEDQIVIYSVETEETREAALP
;
A
#
# COMPACT_ATOMS: atom_id res chain seq x y z
N MET A 1 -14.19 -18.06 -14.17
CA MET A 1 -13.23 -19.18 -14.31
C MET A 1 -12.97 -19.78 -12.94
N SER A 2 -13.30 -21.06 -12.72
CA SER A 2 -13.08 -21.74 -11.44
C SER A 2 -11.57 -21.90 -11.19
N LYS A 3 -11.01 -21.15 -10.25
CA LYS A 3 -9.62 -21.29 -9.80
C LYS A 3 -9.48 -22.67 -9.15
N THR A 4 -8.94 -23.65 -9.87
CA THR A 4 -8.55 -24.94 -9.29
C THR A 4 -7.32 -24.70 -8.43
N PHE A 5 -7.48 -24.73 -7.11
CA PHE A 5 -6.36 -24.59 -6.19
C PHE A 5 -5.37 -25.76 -6.38
N PRO A 6 -4.06 -25.48 -6.52
CA PRO A 6 -3.06 -26.52 -6.65
C PRO A 6 -3.12 -27.41 -5.41
N THR A 7 -3.33 -28.71 -5.62
CA THR A 7 -3.32 -29.67 -4.52
C THR A 7 -1.95 -30.32 -4.43
N TYR A 8 -1.35 -30.29 -3.25
CA TYR A 8 -0.05 -30.91 -3.00
C TYR A 8 -0.24 -32.25 -2.29
N THR A 9 0.58 -33.23 -2.67
CA THR A 9 0.59 -34.56 -2.06
C THR A 9 1.99 -34.92 -1.59
N PHE A 10 2.11 -35.38 -0.35
CA PHE A 10 3.37 -35.85 0.23
C PHE A 10 3.12 -37.10 1.07
N HIS A 11 4.19 -37.82 1.42
CA HIS A 11 4.10 -39.00 2.27
C HIS A 11 4.61 -38.64 3.66
N CYS A 12 3.91 -39.08 4.71
CA CYS A 12 4.38 -38.93 6.07
C CYS A 12 5.71 -39.69 6.24
N PRO A 13 6.78 -39.06 6.75
CA PRO A 13 8.07 -39.74 6.95
C PRO A 13 7.99 -40.91 7.95
N HIS A 14 7.11 -40.82 8.95
CA HIS A 14 6.98 -41.84 10.00
C HIS A 14 6.20 -43.09 9.56
N CYS A 15 5.06 -42.92 8.88
CA CYS A 15 4.15 -44.03 8.54
C CYS A 15 3.90 -44.24 7.04
N GLN A 16 4.50 -43.40 6.18
CA GLN A 16 4.32 -43.40 4.73
C GLN A 16 2.88 -43.14 4.23
N THR A 17 1.96 -42.73 5.11
CA THR A 17 0.60 -42.36 4.69
C THR A 17 0.64 -41.16 3.75
N GLN A 18 -0.08 -41.25 2.62
CA GLN A 18 -0.19 -40.15 1.66
C GLN A 18 -1.12 -39.06 2.19
N LEU A 19 -0.59 -37.86 2.37
CA LEU A 19 -1.31 -36.68 2.84
C LEU A 19 -1.55 -35.73 1.67
N ARG A 20 -2.76 -35.16 1.62
CA ARG A 20 -3.21 -34.28 0.55
C ARG A 20 -3.63 -32.93 1.12
N VAL A 21 -2.88 -31.88 0.79
CA VAL A 21 -3.10 -30.52 1.31
C VAL A 21 -3.60 -29.63 0.18
N ARG A 22 -4.80 -29.06 0.37
CA ARG A 22 -5.52 -28.28 -0.66
C ARG A 22 -5.15 -26.79 -0.70
N GLU A 23 -4.26 -26.32 0.17
CA GLU A 23 -3.99 -24.89 0.30
C GLU A 23 -2.53 -24.59 0.66
N ARG A 24 -1.99 -23.46 0.19
CA ARG A 24 -0.65 -22.98 0.62
C ARG A 24 -0.62 -22.47 2.07
N ARG A 25 -1.78 -22.34 2.73
CA ARG A 25 -1.90 -21.86 4.11
C ARG A 25 -1.27 -22.78 5.16
N PHE A 26 -0.86 -23.99 4.78
CA PHE A 26 -0.23 -24.95 5.70
C PHE A 26 1.29 -24.82 5.77
N VAL A 27 1.89 -23.94 4.98
CA VAL A 27 3.34 -23.66 5.07
C VAL A 27 3.64 -23.04 6.44
N ASN A 28 4.69 -23.55 7.10
CA ASN A 28 5.10 -23.19 8.45
C ASN A 28 4.04 -23.48 9.54
N ARG A 29 3.10 -24.38 9.27
CA ARG A 29 2.15 -24.87 10.28
C ARG A 29 2.49 -26.29 10.71
N GLU A 30 2.17 -26.57 11.96
CA GLU A 30 2.20 -27.90 12.55
C GLU A 30 0.90 -28.61 12.18
N ILE A 31 1.02 -29.82 11.62
CA ILE A 31 -0.13 -30.68 11.30
C ILE A 31 0.10 -32.05 11.93
N GLN A 32 -0.96 -32.66 12.46
CA GLN A 32 -0.89 -34.03 12.97
C GLN A 32 -1.19 -35.01 11.84
N CYS A 33 -0.36 -36.05 11.70
CA CYS A 33 -0.64 -37.12 10.76
C CYS A 33 -1.89 -37.90 11.22
N PRO A 34 -2.96 -38.03 10.41
CA PRO A 34 -4.17 -38.75 10.79
C PRO A 34 -3.98 -40.26 10.97
N ALA A 35 -2.86 -40.84 10.51
CA ALA A 35 -2.59 -42.27 10.59
C ALA A 35 -1.73 -42.66 11.79
N CYS A 36 -0.74 -41.85 12.16
CA CYS A 36 0.20 -42.14 13.25
C CYS A 36 0.23 -41.08 14.36
N GLU A 37 -0.62 -40.05 14.27
CA GLU A 37 -0.75 -38.94 15.23
C GLU A 37 0.54 -38.14 15.50
N THR A 38 1.59 -38.37 14.72
CA THR A 38 2.86 -37.64 14.82
C THR A 38 2.71 -36.21 14.32
N GLU A 39 3.27 -35.25 15.06
CA GLU A 39 3.37 -33.85 14.65
C GLU A 39 4.37 -33.70 13.51
N LEU A 40 3.90 -33.13 12.40
CA LEU A 40 4.68 -32.86 11.19
C LEU A 40 4.78 -31.35 11.00
N LEU A 41 5.98 -30.86 10.66
CA LEU A 41 6.19 -29.48 10.28
C LEU A 41 6.30 -29.39 8.76
N VAL A 42 5.41 -28.61 8.14
CA VAL A 42 5.40 -28.40 6.70
C VAL A 42 6.22 -27.16 6.36
N ARG A 43 7.34 -27.30 5.66
CA ARG A 43 8.21 -26.20 5.21
C ARG A 43 8.26 -26.09 3.69
N LEU A 44 8.57 -24.90 3.19
CA LEU A 44 8.97 -24.69 1.80
C LEU A 44 10.49 -24.69 1.71
N ASN A 45 11.05 -25.56 0.87
CA ASN A 45 12.47 -25.50 0.55
C ASN A 45 12.76 -24.30 -0.38
N LYS A 46 14.04 -23.95 -0.56
CA LYS A 46 14.52 -22.86 -1.44
C LYS A 46 14.03 -22.98 -2.90
N ALA A 47 13.65 -24.17 -3.32
CA ALA A 47 13.05 -24.44 -4.64
C ALA A 47 11.52 -24.30 -4.68
N TYR A 48 10.88 -23.76 -3.62
CA TYR A 48 9.43 -23.67 -3.46
C TYR A 48 8.70 -25.03 -3.51
N GLN A 49 9.40 -26.10 -3.14
CA GLN A 49 8.83 -27.43 -2.98
C GLN A 49 8.46 -27.65 -1.51
N ILE A 50 7.34 -28.33 -1.26
CA ILE A 50 6.88 -28.65 0.09
C ILE A 50 7.73 -29.80 0.61
N GLU A 51 8.43 -29.56 1.71
CA GLU A 51 9.21 -30.53 2.45
C GLU A 51 8.57 -30.73 3.82
N VAL A 52 8.47 -31.98 4.26
CA VAL A 52 7.84 -32.32 5.53
C VAL A 52 8.91 -32.88 6.44
N GLU A 53 9.22 -32.13 7.47
CA GLU A 53 10.17 -32.53 8.50
C GLU A 53 9.38 -33.12 9.67
N GLU A 54 9.85 -34.23 10.21
CA GLU A 54 9.40 -34.65 11.53
C GLU A 54 9.83 -33.56 12.50
N ARG A 55 8.90 -33.08 13.33
CA ARG A 55 9.30 -32.36 14.53
C ARG A 55 9.96 -33.39 15.41
N GLY A 56 11.27 -33.60 15.18
CA GLY A 56 12.08 -34.32 16.13
C GLY A 56 11.78 -33.71 17.48
N THR A 57 11.63 -34.54 18.50
CA THR A 57 11.70 -34.16 19.92
C THR A 57 13.08 -33.57 20.24
N ALA A 58 13.60 -32.69 19.40
CA ALA A 58 14.67 -31.77 19.67
C ALA A 58 14.07 -30.71 20.60
N GLN A 59 14.08 -31.05 21.88
CA GLN A 59 14.15 -30.16 23.03
C GLN A 59 13.56 -28.77 22.78
N SER A 60 12.31 -28.61 23.17
CA SER A 60 11.67 -27.31 23.45
C SER A 60 12.30 -26.59 24.65
N GLU A 61 13.61 -26.72 24.89
CA GLU A 61 14.33 -26.04 25.99
C GLU A 61 15.06 -24.76 25.55
N ASP A 62 15.24 -24.47 24.26
CA ASP A 62 16.14 -23.37 23.83
C ASP A 62 15.58 -22.39 22.78
N VAL A 63 14.26 -22.12 22.74
CA VAL A 63 13.73 -21.03 21.87
C VAL A 63 13.17 -19.84 22.65
N GLU A 64 13.06 -19.94 23.98
CA GLU A 64 12.70 -18.79 24.84
C GLU A 64 13.91 -18.03 25.40
N ALA A 65 15.15 -18.45 25.05
CA ALA A 65 16.39 -17.83 25.52
C ALA A 65 17.25 -17.12 24.44
N GLU A 66 16.81 -17.04 23.18
CA GLU A 66 17.55 -16.35 22.12
C GLU A 66 17.11 -14.88 21.90
N LEU A 67 16.39 -14.32 22.88
CA LEU A 67 16.35 -12.88 23.10
C LEU A 67 17.23 -12.58 24.33
N THR A 68 18.42 -12.06 24.07
CA THR A 68 19.37 -11.45 25.04
C THR A 68 20.47 -12.33 25.65
N GLU A 69 21.30 -12.94 24.80
CA GLU A 69 22.75 -12.87 25.07
C GLU A 69 23.46 -12.35 23.83
N LYS A 70 23.36 -11.03 23.63
CA LYS A 70 24.26 -10.32 22.72
C LYS A 70 25.67 -10.53 23.27
N LYS A 71 26.39 -11.52 22.73
CA LYS A 71 27.84 -11.59 22.81
C LYS A 71 28.33 -10.15 22.57
N PRO A 72 29.06 -9.53 23.52
CA PRO A 72 29.63 -8.22 23.26
C PRO A 72 30.51 -8.40 22.04
N LEU A 73 30.05 -7.90 20.90
CA LEU A 73 30.90 -7.77 19.74
C LEU A 73 32.05 -6.91 20.22
N ASN A 74 33.22 -7.53 20.40
CA ASN A 74 34.48 -6.84 20.61
C ASN A 74 34.79 -6.07 19.32
N LEU A 75 34.00 -5.02 19.06
CA LEU A 75 34.31 -4.06 18.03
C LEU A 75 35.56 -3.33 18.49
N ASN A 76 36.60 -3.51 17.70
CA ASN A 76 37.91 -2.91 17.87
C ASN A 76 37.75 -1.42 18.24
N PRO A 77 38.35 -0.90 19.32
CA PRO A 77 38.18 0.48 19.78
C PRO A 77 38.45 1.53 18.70
N VAL A 78 39.25 1.17 17.70
CA VAL A 78 39.47 1.97 16.49
C VAL A 78 38.17 2.28 15.74
N TYR A 79 37.26 1.31 15.65
CA TYR A 79 36.00 1.48 14.93
C TYR A 79 35.11 2.54 15.59
N TRP A 80 35.03 2.55 16.93
CA TRP A 80 34.33 3.57 17.71
C TRP A 80 34.95 4.95 17.54
N GLY A 81 36.28 5.04 17.51
CA GLY A 81 36.98 6.29 17.22
C GLY A 81 36.63 6.85 15.85
N VAL A 82 36.61 6.00 14.82
CA VAL A 82 36.25 6.40 13.44
C VAL A 82 34.78 6.81 13.34
N THR A 83 33.86 6.07 13.99
CA THR A 83 32.42 6.44 13.97
C THR A 83 32.17 7.75 14.67
N CYS A 84 32.76 7.97 15.85
CA CYS A 84 32.63 9.25 16.56
C CYS A 84 33.22 10.42 15.76
N LEU A 85 34.35 10.23 15.08
CA LEU A 85 34.97 11.27 14.25
C LEU A 85 34.12 11.60 13.01
N LEU A 86 33.53 10.59 12.37
CA LEU A 86 32.59 10.79 11.26
C LEU A 86 31.34 11.57 11.70
N LEU A 87 30.74 11.20 12.83
CA LEU A 87 29.58 11.91 13.37
C LEU A 87 29.94 13.35 13.76
N ALA A 88 31.12 13.58 14.34
CA ALA A 88 31.59 14.93 14.64
C ALA A 88 31.75 15.77 13.37
N LEU A 89 32.33 15.21 12.29
CA LEU A 89 32.46 15.91 11.01
C LEU A 89 31.10 16.22 10.38
N ILE A 90 30.15 15.29 10.39
CA ILE A 90 28.79 15.51 9.88
C ILE A 90 28.11 16.62 10.68
N SER A 91 28.20 16.58 12.02
CA SER A 91 27.62 17.61 12.89
C SER A 91 28.28 18.97 12.66
N TYR A 92 29.60 19.02 12.44
CA TYR A 92 30.31 20.25 12.14
C TYR A 92 29.87 20.82 10.79
N VAL A 93 29.71 20.00 9.75
CA VAL A 93 29.20 20.46 8.45
C VAL A 93 27.77 20.99 8.56
N TYR A 94 26.91 20.35 9.36
CA TYR A 94 25.53 20.80 9.56
C TYR A 94 25.42 22.07 10.40
N ILE A 95 26.24 22.23 11.44
CA ILE A 95 26.20 23.39 12.35
C ILE A 95 26.95 24.58 11.76
N VAL A 96 28.06 24.34 11.06
CA VAL A 96 28.97 25.39 10.58
C VAL A 96 28.72 25.74 9.12
N ARG A 97 27.87 25.04 8.35
CA ARG A 97 27.29 25.66 7.16
C ARG A 97 26.39 26.80 7.65
N PRO A 98 26.82 28.07 7.54
CA PRO A 98 25.89 29.15 7.69
C PRO A 98 24.91 28.97 6.55
N GLN A 99 23.62 29.18 6.82
CA GLN A 99 22.59 29.38 5.79
C GLN A 99 23.05 30.51 4.87
N LEU A 100 23.86 30.18 3.86
CA LEU A 100 24.38 31.11 2.85
C LEU A 100 23.21 31.35 1.91
N GLY A 101 22.40 32.33 2.28
CA GLY A 101 21.46 33.01 1.41
C GLY A 101 20.32 32.14 0.90
N GLU A 102 19.39 31.76 1.77
CA GLU A 102 17.99 31.86 1.35
C GLU A 102 17.68 33.36 1.30
N GLU A 103 17.94 33.97 0.13
CA GLU A 103 17.28 35.24 -0.19
C GLU A 103 15.78 35.02 -0.06
N PRO A 104 15.02 35.97 0.51
CA PRO A 104 13.58 35.84 0.61
C PRO A 104 13.01 35.74 -0.81
N VAL A 105 12.59 34.53 -1.18
CA VAL A 105 11.77 34.28 -2.36
C VAL A 105 10.51 35.12 -2.16
N THR A 106 10.44 36.21 -2.92
CA THR A 106 9.21 36.98 -3.06
C THR A 106 8.25 36.08 -3.84
N ASP A 107 7.13 35.77 -3.20
CA ASP A 107 6.00 35.08 -3.80
C ASP A 107 5.59 35.77 -5.11
N HIS A 108 5.97 35.17 -6.23
CA HIS A 108 5.24 35.31 -7.48
C HIS A 108 4.74 33.93 -7.92
N VAL A 109 3.46 33.73 -7.60
CA VAL A 109 2.55 32.71 -8.11
C VAL A 109 2.48 32.76 -9.64
N ALA A 110 2.69 31.62 -10.27
CA ALA A 110 2.06 31.14 -11.51
C ALA A 110 2.40 29.63 -11.57
N ASP A 111 1.50 28.71 -11.23
CA ASP A 111 0.26 28.37 -11.93
C ASP A 111 0.47 28.18 -13.44
N GLN A 112 0.83 26.95 -13.81
CA GLN A 112 0.48 26.36 -15.10
C GLN A 112 0.09 24.90 -14.87
N VAL A 113 -1.21 24.71 -14.62
CA VAL A 113 -1.96 23.54 -15.06
C VAL A 113 -2.06 23.62 -16.58
N ASP A 114 -1.47 22.64 -17.25
CA ASP A 114 -1.59 22.39 -18.67
C ASP A 114 -2.91 21.63 -18.89
N GLU A 115 -4.00 22.35 -19.15
CA GLU A 115 -5.28 21.77 -19.58
C GLU A 115 -5.49 22.13 -21.06
N SER A 116 -5.17 21.16 -21.91
CA SER A 116 -5.47 21.18 -23.34
C SER A 116 -6.98 21.07 -23.57
N PRO A 117 -7.59 21.92 -24.43
CA PRO A 117 -8.98 21.79 -24.79
C PRO A 117 -9.20 20.79 -25.94
N VAL A 118 -10.26 20.01 -25.74
CA VAL A 118 -10.99 19.16 -26.67
C VAL A 118 -11.24 19.85 -28.03
N PRO A 119 -10.91 19.22 -29.18
CA PRO A 119 -11.53 19.55 -30.46
C PRO A 119 -12.75 18.66 -30.73
N ASP A 120 -13.87 19.31 -31.00
CA ASP A 120 -15.11 18.76 -31.57
C ASP A 120 -14.93 18.27 -33.03
N PRO A 121 -15.89 17.50 -33.59
CA PRO A 121 -15.62 16.36 -34.46
C PRO A 121 -15.48 16.75 -35.93
N VAL A 122 -14.50 16.15 -36.62
CA VAL A 122 -14.46 16.12 -38.08
C VAL A 122 -14.77 14.71 -38.56
N GLU A 123 -15.95 14.64 -39.16
CA GLU A 123 -16.45 13.55 -39.99
C GLU A 123 -15.52 13.26 -41.17
N GLN A 124 -15.51 11.99 -41.58
CA GLN A 124 -15.20 11.47 -42.93
C GLN A 124 -13.83 10.84 -43.25
N GLN A 125 -13.96 9.55 -43.60
CA GLN A 125 -13.35 8.81 -44.72
C GLN A 125 -12.18 7.85 -44.42
N LEU A 126 -12.54 6.56 -44.42
CA LEU A 126 -11.75 5.45 -44.96
C LEU A 126 -11.13 5.82 -46.32
N PRO A 127 -9.90 5.39 -46.63
CA PRO A 127 -9.74 4.01 -47.13
C PRO A 127 -8.46 3.27 -46.71
N THR A 128 -8.61 1.95 -46.74
CA THR A 128 -7.59 0.90 -46.91
C THR A 128 -6.50 1.27 -47.92
N ILE A 129 -5.23 0.91 -47.63
CA ILE A 129 -4.30 0.17 -48.52
C ILE A 129 -3.02 -0.20 -47.73
N GLU A 130 -2.59 -1.44 -47.94
CA GLU A 130 -1.38 -2.10 -47.45
C GLU A 130 -0.09 -1.44 -47.98
N THR A 131 1.07 -1.81 -47.39
CA THR A 131 2.37 -2.09 -48.07
C THR A 131 3.60 -1.33 -47.51
N ALA A 132 4.49 -2.14 -46.91
CA ALA A 132 5.96 -2.19 -47.00
C ALA A 132 6.89 -1.03 -46.55
N GLU A 133 7.87 -1.47 -45.74
CA GLU A 133 9.32 -1.31 -45.87
C GLU A 133 10.04 0.05 -45.70
N ASN A 134 11.04 -0.01 -44.81
CA ASN A 134 12.40 0.55 -44.92
C ASN A 134 12.57 2.03 -45.31
N ASN A 135 13.08 2.84 -44.38
CA ASN A 135 14.48 3.28 -44.51
C ASN A 135 15.03 4.06 -43.31
N SER A 136 16.32 3.81 -43.11
CA SER A 136 17.30 4.57 -42.34
C SER A 136 17.56 5.93 -42.98
N GLY A 137 17.65 7.00 -42.19
CA GLY A 137 17.82 8.35 -42.72
C GLY A 137 18.15 9.42 -41.68
N LYS A 138 19.45 9.57 -41.45
CA LYS A 138 20.15 10.60 -40.65
C LYS A 138 19.94 12.02 -41.22
N THR A 139 19.51 13.00 -40.41
CA THR A 139 19.55 14.45 -40.75
C THR A 139 19.57 15.26 -39.44
N ALA A 140 20.71 15.78 -39.01
CA ALA A 140 21.22 17.15 -39.21
C ALA A 140 20.33 18.23 -38.60
N VAL A 141 20.76 18.72 -37.44
CA VAL A 141 20.19 19.84 -36.67
C VAL A 141 20.92 21.12 -37.08
N GLU A 142 20.17 22.16 -37.43
CA GLU A 142 20.64 23.55 -37.42
C GLU A 142 19.66 24.46 -36.65
N PRO A 143 20.13 25.59 -36.10
CA PRO A 143 19.47 26.30 -35.01
C PRO A 143 18.80 27.63 -35.43
N GLY A 144 17.89 28.09 -34.58
CA GLY A 144 17.75 29.51 -34.22
C GLY A 144 16.94 30.41 -35.15
N VAL A 145 15.69 30.68 -34.77
CA VAL A 145 15.02 31.96 -35.09
C VAL A 145 14.27 32.44 -33.85
N GLU A 146 14.82 33.46 -33.22
CA GLU A 146 14.24 34.21 -32.11
C GLU A 146 13.30 35.27 -32.71
N ILE A 147 11.99 35.10 -32.52
CA ILE A 147 10.97 36.07 -32.99
C ILE A 147 10.51 36.88 -31.77
N GLU A 148 11.05 38.09 -31.67
CA GLU A 148 10.71 39.06 -30.63
C GLU A 148 9.34 39.72 -30.96
N ALA A 149 8.26 39.14 -30.44
CA ALA A 149 6.91 39.65 -30.62
C ALA A 149 6.58 40.71 -29.55
N LYS A 150 6.54 41.97 -29.98
CA LYS A 150 6.10 43.15 -29.24
C LYS A 150 4.67 42.96 -28.70
N ARG A 151 4.53 42.60 -27.42
CA ARG A 151 3.24 42.48 -26.72
C ARG A 151 2.73 43.85 -26.27
N GLU A 152 1.56 44.25 -26.77
CA GLU A 152 0.80 45.38 -26.23
C GLU A 152 0.30 45.06 -24.80
N PRO A 153 0.25 46.05 -23.89
CA PRO A 153 -0.17 45.84 -22.52
C PRO A 153 -1.66 45.53 -22.46
N VAL A 154 -1.99 44.27 -22.18
CA VAL A 154 -3.35 43.80 -21.91
C VAL A 154 -3.84 44.47 -20.63
N GLN A 155 -4.92 45.25 -20.74
CA GLN A 155 -5.58 45.89 -19.61
C GLN A 155 -6.04 44.81 -18.62
N ALA A 156 -5.54 44.90 -17.38
CA ALA A 156 -5.89 43.96 -16.32
C ALA A 156 -7.42 43.93 -16.11
N PRO A 157 -8.02 42.73 -16.04
CA PRO A 157 -9.44 42.60 -15.75
C PRO A 157 -9.75 43.18 -14.37
N ARG A 158 -10.85 43.93 -14.28
CA ARG A 158 -11.28 44.58 -13.05
C ARG A 158 -11.51 43.53 -11.95
N PRO A 159 -11.16 43.82 -10.69
CA PRO A 159 -11.31 42.88 -9.59
C PRO A 159 -12.77 42.44 -9.46
N ALA A 160 -12.99 41.13 -9.54
CA ALA A 160 -14.28 40.53 -9.30
C ALA A 160 -14.73 40.85 -7.87
N TRP A 161 -15.90 41.45 -7.74
CA TRP A 161 -16.53 41.77 -6.47
C TRP A 161 -16.82 40.46 -5.71
N VAL A 162 -16.08 40.20 -4.64
CA VAL A 162 -16.40 39.10 -3.70
C VAL A 162 -17.51 39.60 -2.77
N PRO A 163 -18.73 39.01 -2.79
CA PRO A 163 -19.82 39.44 -1.93
C PRO A 163 -19.46 39.21 -0.46
N ARG A 164 -19.21 40.28 0.29
CA ARG A 164 -19.07 40.24 1.74
C ARG A 164 -20.46 40.11 2.36
N GLY A 165 -20.89 38.88 2.59
CA GLY A 165 -22.19 38.60 3.20
C GLY A 165 -22.66 37.15 3.11
N LEU A 166 -21.75 36.20 2.85
CA LEU A 166 -22.11 34.78 2.93
C LEU A 166 -22.43 34.46 4.41
N PRO A 167 -23.63 33.94 4.71
CA PRO A 167 -23.99 33.58 6.07
C PRO A 167 -23.04 32.51 6.60
N PRO A 168 -22.69 32.53 7.91
CA PRO A 168 -21.89 31.48 8.54
C PRO A 168 -22.74 30.20 8.65
N THR A 169 -22.90 29.50 7.53
CA THR A 169 -23.65 28.24 7.44
C THR A 169 -22.85 27.18 6.70
N LEU A 170 -21.54 27.15 6.93
CA LEU A 170 -20.82 25.87 6.97
C LEU A 170 -20.90 25.43 8.43
N ALA A 171 -22.08 24.95 8.81
CA ALA A 171 -22.21 24.16 10.02
C ALA A 171 -21.18 23.03 9.89
N GLU A 172 -20.26 22.93 10.84
CA GLU A 172 -19.38 21.78 10.98
C GLU A 172 -20.23 20.54 10.79
N ARG A 173 -19.98 19.80 9.70
CA ARG A 173 -20.65 18.52 9.46
C ARG A 173 -20.35 17.71 10.72
N PRO A 174 -21.37 17.35 11.52
CA PRO A 174 -21.13 16.65 12.77
C PRO A 174 -20.28 15.42 12.44
N ALA A 175 -19.25 15.18 13.26
CA ALA A 175 -18.38 14.03 13.06
C ALA A 175 -19.27 12.79 12.89
N PRO A 176 -19.04 11.97 11.84
CA PRO A 176 -19.90 10.82 11.57
C PRO A 176 -20.00 9.96 12.83
N GLU A 177 -21.21 9.49 13.13
CA GLU A 177 -21.45 8.69 14.32
C GLU A 177 -20.56 7.43 14.31
N PRO A 178 -19.97 7.05 15.45
CA PRO A 178 -19.11 5.88 15.52
C PRO A 178 -19.92 4.63 15.14
N ILE A 179 -19.44 3.91 14.13
CA ILE A 179 -20.08 2.70 13.61
C ILE A 179 -20.14 1.66 14.75
N PRO A 180 -21.32 1.09 15.07
CA PRO A 180 -21.43 0.08 16.12
C PRO A 180 -20.63 -1.17 15.73
N ILE A 181 -19.66 -1.53 16.57
CA ILE A 181 -18.78 -2.69 16.38
C ILE A 181 -19.45 -3.90 17.04
N PRO A 182 -19.76 -5.00 16.33
CA PRO A 182 -20.30 -6.20 16.96
C PRO A 182 -19.30 -6.81 17.96
N GLU A 183 -19.78 -7.38 19.08
CA GLU A 183 -18.95 -7.90 20.18
C GLU A 183 -17.86 -8.89 19.73
N LYS A 184 -18.15 -9.70 18.70
CA LYS A 184 -17.20 -10.66 18.11
C LYS A 184 -15.93 -9.99 17.56
N TRP A 185 -16.03 -8.76 17.11
CA TRP A 185 -14.93 -7.98 16.52
C TRP A 185 -14.18 -7.14 17.55
N GLU A 186 -14.77 -6.89 18.71
CA GLU A 186 -14.21 -6.00 19.71
C GLU A 186 -12.82 -6.48 20.19
N ALA A 187 -12.66 -7.79 20.38
CA ALA A 187 -11.39 -8.40 20.75
C ALA A 187 -10.30 -8.24 19.68
N LEU A 188 -10.65 -8.35 18.40
CA LEU A 188 -9.74 -8.14 17.27
C LEU A 188 -9.34 -6.67 17.11
N MET A 189 -10.29 -5.76 17.39
CA MET A 189 -10.11 -4.32 17.24
C MET A 189 -9.24 -3.72 18.36
N GLN A 190 -9.13 -4.41 19.49
CA GLN A 190 -8.27 -4.03 20.62
C GLN A 190 -6.84 -4.57 20.53
N VAL A 191 -6.48 -5.33 19.48
CA VAL A 191 -5.12 -5.85 19.30
C VAL A 191 -4.16 -4.68 19.06
N LYS A 192 -3.34 -4.37 20.08
CA LYS A 192 -2.26 -3.40 19.98
C LYS A 192 -1.12 -3.98 19.16
N LEU A 193 -0.96 -3.50 17.94
CA LEU A 193 0.17 -3.86 17.08
C LEU A 193 1.38 -3.02 17.48
N THR A 194 2.42 -3.68 17.98
CA THR A 194 3.55 -2.99 18.62
C THR A 194 4.51 -2.32 17.63
N ARG A 195 4.67 -2.86 16.41
CA ARG A 195 5.35 -2.19 15.27
C ARG A 195 5.28 -3.06 14.01
N TYR A 196 4.87 -2.50 12.87
CA TYR A 196 4.97 -3.16 11.56
C TYR A 196 5.13 -2.08 10.47
N GLU A 197 6.39 -1.78 10.13
CA GLU A 197 6.73 -0.89 9.03
C GLU A 197 7.10 -1.75 7.82
N VAL A 198 6.31 -1.72 6.75
CA VAL A 198 6.67 -2.34 5.48
C VAL A 198 6.70 -1.27 4.39
N PRO A 199 7.85 -0.63 4.17
CA PRO A 199 7.98 0.34 3.08
C PRO A 199 7.79 -0.38 1.73
N GLY A 200 7.01 0.20 0.83
CA GLY A 200 6.83 -0.32 -0.51
C GLY A 200 5.95 -1.56 -0.65
N LEU A 201 5.10 -1.86 0.34
CA LEU A 201 4.13 -2.95 0.18
C LEU A 201 2.95 -2.47 -0.68
N GLU A 202 2.61 -3.26 -1.69
CA GLU A 202 1.39 -3.04 -2.47
C GLU A 202 0.17 -3.04 -1.55
N ARG A 203 -0.72 -2.05 -1.70
CA ARG A 203 -1.94 -1.93 -0.90
C ARG A 203 -2.77 -3.22 -0.89
N SER A 204 -2.88 -3.91 -2.03
CA SER A 204 -3.56 -5.20 -2.15
C SER A 204 -3.00 -6.25 -1.18
N LYS A 205 -1.66 -6.33 -1.05
CA LYS A 205 -0.98 -7.22 -0.11
C LYS A 205 -1.23 -6.80 1.34
N VAL A 206 -1.24 -5.50 1.64
CA VAL A 206 -1.62 -5.00 2.99
C VAL A 206 -3.03 -5.46 3.35
N VAL A 207 -3.99 -5.35 2.43
CA VAL A 207 -5.37 -5.80 2.64
C VAL A 207 -5.45 -7.32 2.80
N GLU A 208 -4.69 -8.10 2.04
CA GLU A 208 -4.60 -9.56 2.22
C GLU A 208 -4.02 -9.95 3.59
N GLU A 209 -2.98 -9.26 4.07
CA GLU A 209 -2.42 -9.48 5.41
C GLU A 209 -3.44 -9.10 6.51
N LEU A 210 -4.19 -8.01 6.32
CA LEU A 210 -5.29 -7.62 7.22
C LEU A 210 -6.43 -8.66 7.22
N GLU A 211 -6.74 -9.25 6.07
CA GLU A 211 -7.71 -10.35 5.95
C GLU A 211 -7.24 -11.58 6.76
N MET A 212 -5.94 -11.90 6.68
CA MET A 212 -5.33 -12.98 7.46
C MET A 212 -5.32 -12.69 8.96
N LEU A 213 -5.00 -11.45 9.37
CA LEU A 213 -5.01 -11.03 10.78
C LEU A 213 -6.42 -11.04 11.38
N ALA A 214 -7.42 -10.60 10.61
CA ALA A 214 -8.82 -10.65 11.00
C ALA A 214 -9.37 -12.09 11.08
N GLY A 215 -8.75 -13.03 10.36
CA GLY A 215 -9.24 -14.41 10.26
C GLY A 215 -10.55 -14.53 9.48
N THR A 216 -10.88 -13.56 8.64
CA THR A 216 -12.15 -13.48 7.91
C THR A 216 -11.95 -12.97 6.50
N THR A 217 -12.74 -13.44 5.55
CA THR A 217 -12.66 -12.99 4.15
C THR A 217 -13.36 -11.65 3.93
N PHE A 218 -12.70 -10.72 3.25
CA PHE A 218 -13.33 -9.44 2.88
C PHE A 218 -14.19 -9.62 1.63
N ILE A 219 -15.38 -9.01 1.65
CA ILE A 219 -16.30 -9.04 0.52
C ILE A 219 -16.33 -7.66 -0.11
N TYR A 220 -16.05 -7.59 -1.41
CA TYR A 220 -16.15 -6.36 -2.19
C TYR A 220 -17.56 -6.26 -2.75
N GLN A 221 -18.26 -5.16 -2.45
CA GLN A 221 -19.64 -4.95 -2.91
C GLN A 221 -19.71 -4.76 -4.43
N ASP A 222 -18.72 -4.06 -4.98
CA ASP A 222 -18.62 -3.72 -6.40
C ASP A 222 -17.30 -4.25 -6.98
N GLU A 223 -17.31 -4.72 -8.24
CA GLU A 223 -16.06 -5.13 -8.93
C GLU A 223 -15.08 -3.96 -9.06
N ASP A 224 -15.61 -2.74 -9.20
CA ASP A 224 -14.83 -1.50 -9.25
C ASP A 224 -14.05 -1.25 -7.96
N ALA A 225 -14.60 -1.60 -6.80
CA ALA A 225 -13.91 -1.44 -5.52
C ALA A 225 -12.65 -2.31 -5.46
N ARG A 226 -12.75 -3.54 -5.98
CA ARG A 226 -11.60 -4.44 -6.12
C ARG A 226 -10.60 -3.92 -7.16
N ALA A 227 -11.10 -3.46 -8.31
CA ALA A 227 -10.23 -2.97 -9.38
C ALA A 227 -9.43 -1.73 -8.94
N ARG A 228 -10.05 -0.80 -8.21
CA ARG A 228 -9.39 0.39 -7.65
C ARG A 228 -8.22 0.03 -6.72
N LEU A 229 -8.36 -1.02 -5.90
CA LEU A 229 -7.29 -1.56 -5.06
C LEU A 229 -6.11 -2.13 -5.85
N GLU A 230 -6.38 -2.70 -7.03
CA GLU A 230 -5.37 -3.34 -7.88
C GLU A 230 -4.72 -2.34 -8.87
N MET A 231 -5.43 -1.29 -9.29
CA MET A 231 -4.98 -0.34 -10.32
C MET A 231 -3.97 0.69 -9.82
N GLU A 232 -4.04 1.09 -8.55
CA GLU A 232 -3.11 2.06 -7.97
C GLU A 232 -2.17 1.36 -6.99
N PRO A 233 -0.97 0.93 -7.44
CA PRO A 233 0.07 0.41 -6.57
C PRO A 233 0.67 1.57 -5.77
N THR A 234 -0.10 2.08 -4.83
CA THR A 234 0.36 3.12 -3.90
C THR A 234 0.94 2.41 -2.69
N GLU A 235 2.19 2.76 -2.39
CA GLU A 235 2.87 2.30 -1.19
C GLU A 235 2.18 2.90 0.03
N VAL A 236 1.84 2.06 1.02
CA VAL A 236 1.18 2.52 2.25
C VAL A 236 2.18 2.48 3.40
N THR A 237 2.49 3.65 3.95
CA THR A 237 3.28 3.75 5.18
C THR A 237 2.33 3.79 6.37
N LEU A 238 2.24 2.68 7.11
CA LEU A 238 1.39 2.57 8.30
C LEU A 238 2.24 2.74 9.57
N ASP A 239 1.88 3.73 10.40
CA ASP A 239 2.37 3.82 11.77
C ASP A 239 1.35 3.18 12.73
N LEU A 240 1.81 2.15 13.44
CA LEU A 240 0.97 1.24 14.21
C LEU A 240 1.00 1.47 15.71
N GLN A 241 1.83 2.41 16.18
CA GLN A 241 2.01 2.61 17.62
C GLN A 241 0.72 3.06 18.34
N ALA A 242 -0.33 3.45 17.62
CA ALA A 242 -1.58 3.92 18.21
C ALA A 242 -2.86 3.57 17.43
N THR A 243 -2.80 2.78 16.35
CA THR A 243 -3.96 2.57 15.48
C THR A 243 -4.62 1.20 15.73
N GLY A 244 -5.93 1.20 15.95
CA GLY A 244 -6.72 -0.04 16.01
C GLY A 244 -6.86 -0.69 14.62
N PHE A 245 -7.31 -1.95 14.56
CA PHE A 245 -7.48 -2.66 13.28
C PHE A 245 -8.35 -1.89 12.28
N ALA A 246 -9.49 -1.34 12.72
CA ALA A 246 -10.36 -0.55 11.86
C ALA A 246 -9.72 0.74 11.36
N GLU A 247 -8.96 1.44 12.20
CA GLU A 247 -8.27 2.66 11.78
C GLU A 247 -7.19 2.35 10.74
N MET A 248 -6.49 1.23 10.91
CA MET A 248 -5.50 0.77 9.95
C MET A 248 -6.17 0.40 8.62
N LEU A 249 -7.28 -0.34 8.66
CA LEU A 249 -8.04 -0.68 7.46
C LEU A 249 -8.59 0.58 6.78
N ALA A 250 -9.14 1.53 7.55
CA ALA A 250 -9.61 2.82 7.05
C ALA A 250 -8.49 3.61 6.36
N LYS A 251 -7.35 3.81 7.02
CA LYS A 251 -6.18 4.51 6.45
C LYS A 251 -5.63 3.85 5.19
N THR A 252 -5.79 2.52 5.09
CA THR A 252 -5.37 1.76 3.91
C THR A 252 -6.31 1.98 2.73
N LEU A 253 -7.62 2.08 2.99
CA LEU A 253 -8.69 2.18 1.98
C LEU A 253 -9.03 3.62 1.56
N GLU A 254 -8.90 4.58 2.48
CA GLU A 254 -9.26 6.00 2.31
C GLU A 254 -8.59 6.65 1.08
N PRO A 255 -7.28 6.43 0.79
CA PRO A 255 -6.64 7.03 -0.39
C PRO A 255 -7.24 6.59 -1.72
N VAL A 256 -7.97 5.47 -1.74
CA VAL A 256 -8.58 4.89 -2.95
C VAL A 256 -10.08 5.20 -3.02
N GLY A 257 -10.60 6.01 -2.09
CA GLY A 257 -12.03 6.30 -2.00
C GLY A 257 -12.87 5.05 -1.67
N LEU A 258 -12.31 4.13 -0.88
CA LEU A 258 -13.02 2.95 -0.39
C LEU A 258 -13.29 3.09 1.10
N THR A 259 -14.44 2.57 1.54
CA THR A 259 -14.81 2.46 2.94
C THR A 259 -15.22 1.01 3.24
N PHE A 260 -15.46 0.71 4.51
CA PHE A 260 -15.88 -0.63 4.90
C PHE A 260 -16.94 -0.58 5.99
N LYS A 261 -17.76 -1.62 6.03
CA LYS A 261 -18.75 -1.86 7.07
C LYS A 261 -18.56 -3.25 7.67
N LEU A 262 -18.55 -3.29 8.99
CA LEU A 262 -18.53 -4.55 9.74
C LEU A 262 -19.94 -5.12 9.79
N THR A 263 -20.08 -6.38 9.41
CA THR A 263 -21.27 -7.21 9.65
C THR A 263 -20.94 -8.28 10.69
N GLU A 264 -21.91 -9.08 11.13
CA GLU A 264 -21.71 -10.11 12.16
C GLU A 264 -20.62 -11.12 11.81
N ASP A 265 -20.49 -11.45 10.52
CA ASP A 265 -19.58 -12.50 10.06
C ASP A 265 -18.52 -12.04 9.06
N GLN A 266 -18.68 -10.86 8.47
CA GLN A 266 -17.90 -10.45 7.31
C GLN A 266 -17.59 -8.94 7.35
N ILE A 267 -16.49 -8.56 6.70
CA ILE A 267 -16.14 -7.16 6.45
C ILE A 267 -16.47 -6.88 4.99
N VAL A 268 -17.39 -5.94 4.75
CA VAL A 268 -17.83 -5.57 3.40
C VAL A 268 -17.16 -4.25 3.02
N ILE A 269 -16.41 -4.24 1.92
CA ILE A 269 -15.72 -3.08 1.36
C ILE A 269 -16.52 -2.55 0.18
N TYR A 270 -16.74 -1.25 0.14
CA TYR A 270 -17.50 -0.57 -0.93
C TYR A 270 -16.90 0.80 -1.24
N SER A 271 -17.30 1.38 -2.37
CA SER A 271 -16.86 2.73 -2.73
C SER A 271 -17.66 3.79 -1.99
N VAL A 272 -17.03 4.92 -1.64
CA VAL A 272 -17.72 6.06 -0.99
C VAL A 272 -18.93 6.51 -1.81
N GLU A 273 -18.83 6.46 -3.14
CA GLU A 273 -19.90 6.83 -4.09
C GLU A 273 -21.14 5.93 -3.97
N THR A 274 -20.92 4.62 -3.71
CA THR A 274 -21.99 3.64 -3.54
C THR A 274 -22.79 3.90 -2.26
N GLU A 275 -22.14 4.41 -1.21
CA GLU A 275 -22.78 4.70 0.09
C GLU A 275 -23.74 5.88 0.00
N GLU A 276 -23.30 6.99 -0.60
CA GLU A 276 -24.13 8.19 -0.79
C GLU A 276 -25.38 7.89 -1.62
N THR A 277 -25.22 7.06 -2.65
CA THR A 277 -26.35 6.63 -3.51
C THR A 277 -27.35 5.77 -2.72
N ARG A 278 -26.88 4.94 -1.79
CA ARG A 278 -27.73 4.07 -0.99
C ARG A 278 -28.48 4.83 0.11
N GLU A 279 -27.83 5.79 0.76
CA GLU A 279 -28.48 6.67 1.73
C GLU A 279 -29.55 7.54 1.06
N ALA A 280 -29.29 8.04 -0.15
CA ALA A 280 -30.26 8.81 -0.92
C ALA A 280 -31.48 7.98 -1.38
N ALA A 281 -31.35 6.65 -1.47
CA ALA A 281 -32.39 5.74 -1.95
C ALA A 281 -33.32 5.21 -0.84
N LEU A 282 -33.06 5.51 0.44
CA LEU A 282 -33.92 5.13 1.56
C LEU A 282 -34.93 6.27 1.85
N PRO A 283 -36.23 6.08 1.55
CA PRO A 283 -37.27 7.09 1.78
C PRO A 283 -37.66 7.26 3.25
#